data_AF-A7SFW3-F1
#
_entry.id   AF-A7SFW3-F1
#
_cell.length_a   1.000
_cell.length_b   1.000
_cell.length_c   1.000
_cell.angle_alpha   90.00
_cell.angle_beta   90.00
_cell.angle_gamma   90.00
#
_symmetry.space_group_name_H-M   'P 1'
#
loop_
_entity.id
_entity.type
_entity.pdbx_description
1 polymer ?
#
loop_
_entity_poly.entity_id
_entity_poly.type
_entity_poly.pdbx_seq_one_letter_code
_entity_poly.pdbx_strand_id
1 'polypeptide(L)'
;MADHRSFSNRLRKTLYYGEFADASLPSDPVTDVAVEVLNSAVPNKRRRLDRKYAHSVARRAKISPCALMMGLLYAERLRLKPTTSSKDLSSSDVFLISVMVASKYLYDEGEDEEVFNDEWAKAGLRTVRDINKLEREFLDLMDWNLFISPQEFSNFVNKIESQVAVTKGLSRGWLTYSDVETLLNNKKLMESLSALAYDLLNVRDSCFG
;
A
#
# COMPACT_ATOMS: atom_id res chain seq x y z
N MET A 1 7.72 -21.84 -5.47
CA MET A 1 8.84 -21.02 -6.02
C MET A 1 8.50 -20.32 -7.34
N ALA A 2 7.91 -20.99 -8.35
CA ALA A 2 7.51 -20.33 -9.61
C ALA A 2 6.47 -19.21 -9.42
N ASP A 3 5.55 -19.40 -8.47
CA ASP A 3 4.42 -18.49 -8.22
C ASP A 3 4.82 -17.16 -7.53
N HIS A 4 5.82 -17.20 -6.65
CA HIS A 4 6.36 -15.98 -6.02
C HIS A 4 7.14 -15.11 -7.03
N ARG A 5 7.90 -15.75 -7.93
CA ARG A 5 8.64 -15.03 -8.99
C ARG A 5 7.68 -14.42 -10.03
N SER A 6 6.63 -15.11 -10.43
CA SER A 6 5.61 -14.55 -11.34
C SER A 6 4.89 -13.36 -10.70
N PHE A 7 4.52 -13.47 -9.42
CA PHE A 7 3.89 -12.39 -8.66
C PHE A 7 4.81 -11.17 -8.52
N SER A 8 6.06 -11.36 -8.10
CA SER A 8 7.05 -10.27 -7.99
C SER A 8 7.31 -9.60 -9.34
N ASN A 9 7.40 -10.37 -10.43
CA ASN A 9 7.53 -9.83 -11.79
C ASN A 9 6.30 -9.04 -12.24
N ARG A 10 5.09 -9.48 -11.87
CA ARG A 10 3.85 -8.74 -12.13
C ARG A 10 3.88 -7.41 -11.42
N LEU A 11 4.12 -7.41 -10.10
CA LEU A 11 4.25 -6.20 -9.29
C LEU A 11 5.28 -5.26 -9.90
N ARG A 12 6.45 -5.77 -10.31
CA ARG A 12 7.50 -4.95 -10.93
C ARG A 12 7.00 -4.18 -12.15
N LYS A 13 6.18 -4.81 -12.99
CA LYS A 13 5.60 -4.20 -14.20
C LYS A 13 4.46 -3.22 -13.88
N THR A 14 3.45 -3.68 -13.14
CA THR A 14 2.22 -2.92 -12.86
C THR A 14 2.47 -1.72 -11.95
N LEU A 15 3.47 -1.82 -11.09
CA LEU A 15 3.83 -0.78 -10.14
C LEU A 15 5.06 0.02 -10.57
N TYR A 16 5.46 -0.04 -11.85
CA TYR A 16 6.45 0.88 -12.43
C TYR A 16 7.83 0.86 -11.75
N TYR A 17 8.31 -0.31 -11.31
CA TYR A 17 9.65 -0.46 -10.72
C TYR A 17 10.77 -0.34 -11.78
N GLY A 18 10.46 -0.28 -13.07
CA GLY A 18 11.46 -0.17 -14.14
C GLY A 18 12.29 -1.44 -14.33
N GLU A 19 12.90 -1.59 -15.52
CA GLU A 19 13.70 -2.78 -15.85
C GLU A 19 15.10 -2.76 -15.21
N PHE A 20 15.60 -1.56 -14.89
CA PHE A 20 16.93 -1.29 -14.33
C PHE A 20 16.92 -0.70 -12.91
N ALA A 21 15.75 -0.43 -12.33
CA ALA A 21 15.71 0.04 -10.96
C ALA A 21 15.83 -1.14 -9.99
N ASP A 22 16.36 -0.86 -8.80
CA ASP A 22 16.52 -1.84 -7.75
C ASP A 22 15.13 -2.38 -7.35
N ALA A 23 14.82 -3.61 -7.75
CA ALA A 23 13.53 -4.25 -7.50
C ALA A 23 13.27 -4.52 -6.01
N SER A 24 14.29 -4.32 -5.15
CA SER A 24 14.14 -4.36 -3.70
C SER A 24 13.51 -3.08 -3.11
N LEU A 25 13.33 -2.01 -3.90
CA LEU A 25 12.88 -0.69 -3.42
C LEU A 25 11.60 -0.19 -4.10
N PRO A 26 10.61 0.33 -3.36
CA PRO A 26 9.35 0.87 -3.90
C PRO A 26 9.56 1.95 -4.96
N SER A 27 8.82 1.85 -6.07
CA SER A 27 8.85 2.88 -7.11
C SER A 27 8.24 4.20 -6.62
N ASP A 28 8.61 5.29 -7.28
CA ASP A 28 8.01 6.61 -7.02
C ASP A 28 6.47 6.61 -7.16
N PRO A 29 5.88 6.02 -8.23
CA PRO A 29 4.43 5.84 -8.34
C PRO A 29 3.78 5.12 -7.16
N VAL A 30 4.42 4.05 -6.66
CA VAL A 30 3.89 3.29 -5.51
C VAL A 30 3.98 4.12 -4.25
N THR A 31 5.09 4.84 -4.07
CA THR A 31 5.28 5.73 -2.93
C THR A 31 4.24 6.86 -2.93
N ASP A 32 3.90 7.40 -4.11
CA ASP A 32 2.84 8.42 -4.26
C ASP A 32 1.49 7.88 -3.78
N VAL A 33 1.10 6.69 -4.27
CA VAL A 33 -0.17 6.06 -3.89
C VAL A 33 -0.16 5.62 -2.44
N ALA A 34 0.96 5.12 -1.92
CA ALA A 34 1.13 4.81 -0.50
C ALA A 34 0.85 6.04 0.36
N VAL A 35 1.45 7.18 0.01
CA VAL A 35 1.27 8.46 0.70
C VAL A 35 -0.20 8.90 0.65
N GLU A 36 -0.87 8.74 -0.49
CA GLU A 36 -2.30 9.04 -0.62
C GLU A 36 -3.17 8.13 0.25
N VAL A 37 -2.97 6.81 0.17
CA VAL A 37 -3.72 5.81 0.95
C VAL A 37 -3.57 6.09 2.45
N LEU A 38 -2.34 6.29 2.93
CA LEU A 38 -2.05 6.55 4.35
C LEU A 38 -2.59 7.90 4.83
N ASN A 39 -2.46 8.95 4.02
CA ASN A 39 -3.04 10.25 4.35
C ASN A 39 -4.57 10.23 4.32
N SER A 40 -5.19 9.33 3.55
CA SER A 40 -6.64 9.10 3.59
C SER A 40 -7.05 8.22 4.78
N ALA A 41 -6.13 7.40 5.29
CA ALA A 41 -6.37 6.45 6.37
C ALA A 41 -6.31 7.08 7.77
N VAL A 42 -5.51 8.13 7.97
CA VAL A 42 -5.39 8.77 9.28
C VAL A 42 -6.32 9.99 9.37
N PRO A 43 -7.25 10.05 10.34
CA PRO A 43 -8.20 11.16 10.47
C PRO A 43 -7.52 12.48 10.89
N ASN A 44 -6.31 12.42 11.44
CA ASN A 44 -5.65 13.56 12.05
C ASN A 44 -4.81 14.36 11.02
N LYS A 45 -5.33 15.52 10.60
CA LYS A 45 -4.71 16.38 9.56
C LYS A 45 -3.42 17.09 9.99
N ARG A 46 -3.02 16.99 11.25
CA ARG A 46 -1.93 17.81 11.82
C ARG A 46 -0.52 17.37 11.40
N ARG A 47 -0.32 16.12 10.98
CA ARG A 47 0.99 15.59 10.54
C ARG A 47 0.83 14.54 9.43
N ARG A 48 0.60 15.03 8.21
CA ARG A 48 0.50 14.21 7.01
C ARG A 48 1.83 13.53 6.71
N LEU A 49 1.76 12.34 6.12
CA LEU A 49 2.93 11.65 5.61
C LEU A 49 3.50 12.45 4.44
N ASP A 50 4.76 12.86 4.57
CA ASP A 50 5.51 13.53 3.51
C ASP A 50 6.10 12.49 2.53
N ARG A 51 6.04 12.81 1.24
CA ARG A 51 6.54 11.94 0.17
C ARG A 51 8.03 11.65 0.30
N LYS A 52 8.84 12.66 0.66
CA LYS A 52 10.30 12.50 0.80
C LYS A 52 10.62 11.62 2.01
N TYR A 53 9.87 11.77 3.09
CA TYR A 53 9.99 10.89 4.25
C TYR A 53 9.65 9.44 3.87
N ALA A 54 8.51 9.20 3.22
CA ALA A 54 8.10 7.86 2.80
C ALA A 54 9.14 7.19 1.89
N HIS A 55 9.64 7.93 0.89
CA HIS A 55 10.70 7.45 0.00
C HIS A 55 12.01 7.18 0.75
N SER A 56 12.42 8.07 1.67
CA SER A 56 13.65 7.90 2.46
C SER A 56 13.60 6.66 3.35
N VAL A 57 12.47 6.44 4.04
CA VAL A 57 12.27 5.26 4.90
C VAL A 57 12.28 3.99 4.04
N ALA A 58 11.52 3.97 2.95
CA ALA A 58 11.46 2.84 2.03
C ALA A 58 12.84 2.41 1.52
N ARG A 59 13.71 3.38 1.16
CA ARG A 59 15.08 3.08 0.72
C ARG A 59 16.01 2.66 1.84
N ARG A 60 15.99 3.35 2.99
CA ARG A 60 16.93 3.08 4.09
C ARG A 60 16.66 1.74 4.76
N ALA A 61 15.39 1.37 4.88
CA ALA A 61 14.97 0.10 5.46
C ALA A 61 14.80 -1.02 4.42
N LYS A 62 15.22 -0.79 3.15
CA LYS A 62 15.16 -1.77 2.05
C LYS A 62 13.82 -2.51 1.96
N ILE A 63 12.73 -1.75 2.02
CA ILE A 63 11.39 -2.31 2.17
C ILE A 63 10.98 -3.00 0.89
N SER A 64 10.68 -4.29 0.94
CA SER A 64 10.20 -4.99 -0.24
C SER A 64 8.80 -4.51 -0.68
N PRO A 65 8.47 -4.65 -1.98
CA PRO A 65 7.12 -4.34 -2.48
C PRO A 65 6.01 -5.07 -1.72
N CYS A 66 6.26 -6.32 -1.30
CA CYS A 66 5.30 -7.12 -0.56
C CYS A 66 5.07 -6.57 0.86
N ALA A 67 6.15 -6.27 1.58
CA ALA A 67 6.09 -5.67 2.91
C ALA A 67 5.39 -4.30 2.89
N LEU A 68 5.65 -3.49 1.87
CA LEU A 68 4.94 -2.24 1.67
C LEU A 68 3.43 -2.45 1.48
N MET A 69 3.02 -3.39 0.62
CA MET A 69 1.60 -3.68 0.39
C MET A 69 0.90 -4.16 1.65
N MET A 70 1.52 -5.04 2.43
CA MET A 70 0.95 -5.47 3.71
C MET A 70 0.89 -4.31 4.72
N GLY A 71 1.93 -3.48 4.80
CA GLY A 71 1.96 -2.32 5.68
C GLY A 71 0.87 -1.29 5.35
N LEU A 72 0.58 -1.09 4.06
CA LEU A 72 -0.55 -0.27 3.61
C LEU A 72 -1.90 -0.89 3.98
N LEU A 73 -2.03 -2.20 3.85
CA LEU A 73 -3.23 -2.92 4.24
C LEU A 73 -3.48 -2.84 5.76
N TYR A 74 -2.43 -2.97 6.58
CA TYR A 74 -2.57 -2.77 8.03
C TYR A 74 -2.98 -1.34 8.38
N ALA A 75 -2.45 -0.34 7.68
CA ALA A 75 -2.90 1.04 7.88
C ALA A 75 -4.36 1.25 7.46
N GLU A 76 -4.84 0.57 6.41
CA GLU A 76 -6.26 0.57 6.03
C GLU A 76 -7.14 -0.10 7.09
N ARG A 77 -6.70 -1.23 7.68
CA ARG A 77 -7.40 -1.88 8.80
C ARG A 77 -7.49 -0.95 10.02
N LEU A 78 -6.41 -0.25 10.35
CA LEU A 78 -6.38 0.70 11.45
C LEU A 78 -7.36 1.87 11.24
N ARG A 79 -7.50 2.35 10.00
CA ARG A 79 -8.50 3.37 9.63
C ARG A 79 -9.93 2.91 9.92
N LEU A 80 -10.25 1.66 9.58
CA LEU A 80 -11.60 1.12 9.74
C LEU A 80 -11.98 0.87 11.20
N LYS A 81 -11.00 0.81 12.10
CA LYS A 81 -11.18 0.69 13.56
C LYS A 81 -10.60 1.90 14.32
N PRO A 82 -11.15 3.12 14.17
CA PRO A 82 -10.61 4.29 14.86
C PRO A 82 -10.92 4.23 16.36
N THR A 83 -9.92 3.90 17.18
CA THR A 83 -10.00 4.00 18.64
C THR A 83 -9.61 5.40 19.12
N THR A 84 -9.92 5.74 20.37
CA THR A 84 -9.48 7.01 20.98
C THR A 84 -7.96 7.13 21.00
N SER A 85 -7.25 6.04 21.28
CA SER A 85 -5.78 5.97 21.32
C SER A 85 -5.12 6.10 19.94
N SER A 86 -5.80 5.70 18.86
CA SER A 86 -5.29 5.85 17.48
C SER A 86 -5.13 7.32 17.05
N LYS A 87 -5.83 8.25 17.70
CA LYS A 87 -5.77 9.69 17.36
C LYS A 87 -4.42 10.33 17.65
N ASP A 88 -3.60 9.74 18.50
CA ASP A 88 -2.30 10.30 18.90
C ASP A 88 -1.17 9.96 17.91
N LEU A 89 -1.38 8.96 17.06
CA LEU A 89 -0.39 8.53 16.06
C LEU A 89 -0.42 9.45 14.83
N SER A 90 0.76 9.91 14.38
CA SER A 90 0.87 10.65 13.13
C SER A 90 0.84 9.71 11.92
N SER A 91 0.47 10.19 10.74
CA SER A 91 0.51 9.40 9.49
C SER A 91 1.92 8.88 9.17
N SER A 92 2.95 9.59 9.61
CA SER A 92 4.35 9.15 9.46
C SER A 92 4.72 8.02 10.40
N ASP A 93 4.21 8.04 11.63
CA ASP A 93 4.45 6.97 12.60
C ASP A 93 3.64 5.71 12.20
N VAL A 94 2.38 5.88 11.76
CA VAL A 94 1.55 4.78 11.23
C VAL A 94 2.23 4.11 10.03
N PHE A 95 2.74 4.90 9.08
CA PHE A 95 3.48 4.36 7.93
C PHE A 95 4.72 3.57 8.34
N LEU A 96 5.57 4.18 9.17
CA LEU A 96 6.82 3.56 9.60
C LEU A 96 6.55 2.24 10.31
N ILE A 97 5.62 2.26 11.27
CA ILE A 97 5.38 1.09 12.12
C ILE A 97 4.60 -0.01 11.40
N SER A 98 3.65 0.35 10.52
CA SER A 98 2.87 -0.65 9.79
C SER A 98 3.74 -1.43 8.82
N VAL A 99 4.68 -0.76 8.15
CA VAL A 99 5.62 -1.40 7.22
C VAL A 99 6.72 -2.17 7.97
N MET A 100 7.17 -1.67 9.12
CA MET A 100 8.11 -2.41 9.98
C MET A 100 7.51 -3.74 10.47
N VAL A 101 6.29 -3.69 11.03
CA VAL A 101 5.58 -4.89 11.51
C VAL A 101 5.31 -5.85 10.36
N ALA A 102 4.95 -5.34 9.18
CA ALA A 102 4.79 -6.15 7.97
C ALA A 102 6.10 -6.84 7.54
N SER A 103 7.23 -6.15 7.62
CA SER A 103 8.54 -6.72 7.27
C SER A 103 8.91 -7.84 8.24
N LYS A 104 8.76 -7.61 9.56
CA LYS A 104 8.98 -8.65 10.58
C LYS A 104 8.03 -9.83 10.48
N TYR A 105 6.82 -9.63 9.95
CA TYR A 105 5.88 -10.72 9.73
C TYR A 105 6.26 -11.59 8.53
N LEU A 106 6.91 -11.01 7.52
CA LEU A 106 7.27 -11.69 6.28
C LEU A 106 8.63 -12.38 6.33
N TYR A 107 9.58 -11.83 7.10
CA TYR A 107 10.96 -12.28 7.16
C TYR A 107 11.26 -12.83 8.55
N ASP A 108 11.65 -14.11 8.61
CA ASP A 108 12.11 -14.77 9.82
C ASP A 108 13.56 -14.38 10.16
N GLU A 109 13.98 -14.63 11.39
CA GLU A 109 15.36 -14.40 11.85
C GLU A 109 16.36 -15.17 10.97
N GLY A 110 17.36 -14.45 10.43
CA GLY A 110 18.43 -15.03 9.61
C GLY A 110 18.24 -14.95 8.09
N GLU A 111 17.15 -14.35 7.60
CA GLU A 111 17.00 -14.00 6.18
C GLU A 111 17.75 -12.70 5.85
N ASP A 112 18.22 -12.55 4.60
CA ASP A 112 18.99 -11.38 4.15
C ASP A 112 18.20 -10.06 4.24
N GLU A 113 16.85 -10.15 4.26
CA GLU A 113 15.92 -9.04 4.38
C GLU A 113 15.53 -8.68 5.84
N GLU A 114 16.12 -9.35 6.84
CA GLU A 114 15.91 -8.99 8.24
C GLU A 114 16.47 -7.58 8.54
N VAL A 115 15.67 -6.74 9.19
CA VAL A 115 16.05 -5.36 9.58
C VAL A 115 15.74 -5.14 11.05
N PHE A 116 16.78 -4.82 11.82
CA PHE A 116 16.67 -4.66 13.28
C PHE A 116 16.03 -3.33 13.69
N ASN A 117 15.50 -3.27 14.92
CA ASN A 117 14.81 -2.07 15.42
C ASN A 117 15.72 -0.82 15.47
N ASP A 118 17.04 -0.96 15.58
CA ASP A 118 17.97 0.17 15.52
C ASP A 118 18.13 0.70 14.08
N GLU A 119 18.06 -0.15 13.08
CA GLU A 119 18.04 0.23 11.67
C GLU A 119 16.72 0.92 11.30
N TRP A 120 15.58 0.39 11.77
CA TRP A 120 14.29 1.07 11.64
C TRP A 120 14.25 2.42 12.33
N ALA A 121 14.85 2.54 13.52
CA ALA A 121 15.00 3.81 14.23
C ALA A 121 15.82 4.82 13.42
N LYS A 122 16.96 4.40 12.86
CA LYS A 122 17.80 5.23 11.96
C LYS A 122 17.06 5.62 10.69
N ALA A 123 16.31 4.70 10.09
CA ALA A 123 15.54 4.93 8.87
C ALA A 123 14.42 5.97 9.10
N GLY A 124 13.67 5.82 10.20
CA GLY A 124 12.56 6.69 10.59
C GLY A 124 12.95 7.98 11.33
N LEU A 125 14.24 8.23 11.56
CA LEU A 125 14.72 9.36 12.37
C LEU A 125 14.07 9.38 13.77
N ARG A 126 14.05 8.21 14.42
CA ARG A 126 13.47 7.96 15.74
C ARG A 126 14.52 7.33 16.65
N THR A 127 14.25 7.31 17.95
CA THR A 127 15.04 6.49 18.88
C THR A 127 14.51 5.05 18.90
N VAL A 128 15.35 4.09 19.26
CA VAL A 128 14.93 2.69 19.44
C VAL A 128 13.81 2.56 20.48
N ARG A 129 13.85 3.40 21.53
CA ARG A 129 12.79 3.45 22.55
C ARG A 129 11.46 3.88 21.96
N ASP A 130 11.45 4.87 21.08
CA ASP A 130 10.25 5.33 20.39
C ASP A 130 9.70 4.25 19.46
N ILE A 131 10.56 3.58 18.68
CA ILE A 131 10.16 2.48 17.81
C ILE A 131 9.50 1.35 18.62
N ASN A 132 10.14 0.90 19.70
CA ASN A 132 9.60 -0.17 20.54
C ASN A 132 8.25 0.22 21.17
N LYS A 133 8.07 1.49 21.54
CA LYS A 133 6.82 2.01 22.09
C LYS A 133 5.72 2.00 21.02
N LEU A 134 6.01 2.57 19.84
CA LEU A 134 5.09 2.61 18.71
C LEU A 134 4.69 1.21 18.23
N GLU A 135 5.63 0.26 18.24
CA GLU A 135 5.39 -1.13 17.88
C GLU A 135 4.33 -1.76 18.77
N ARG A 136 4.49 -1.64 20.09
CA ARG A 136 3.53 -2.17 21.07
C ARG A 136 2.16 -1.51 20.91
N GLU A 137 2.13 -0.18 20.84
CA GLU A 137 0.88 0.57 20.66
C GLU A 137 0.16 0.16 19.36
N PHE A 138 0.90 -0.03 18.26
CA PHE A 138 0.33 -0.46 17.00
C PHE A 138 -0.22 -1.90 17.05
N LEU A 139 0.51 -2.83 17.67
CA LEU A 139 0.07 -4.22 17.83
C LEU A 139 -1.18 -4.33 18.71
N ASP A 140 -1.23 -3.54 19.79
CA ASP A 140 -2.40 -3.43 20.66
C ASP A 140 -3.61 -2.88 19.91
N LEU A 141 -3.42 -1.84 19.08
CA LEU A 141 -4.48 -1.29 18.23
C LEU A 141 -4.99 -2.27 17.15
N MET A 142 -4.15 -3.20 16.73
CA MET A 142 -4.48 -4.24 15.76
C MET A 142 -5.07 -5.50 16.41
N ASP A 143 -5.22 -5.53 17.74
CA ASP A 143 -5.61 -6.71 18.52
C ASP A 143 -4.72 -7.93 18.21
N TRP A 144 -3.44 -7.70 17.88
CA TRP A 144 -2.50 -8.73 17.40
C TRP A 144 -2.96 -9.51 16.14
N ASN A 145 -3.98 -9.01 15.44
CA ASN A 145 -4.53 -9.65 14.24
C ASN A 145 -3.78 -9.20 12.97
N LEU A 146 -2.59 -9.77 12.78
CA LEU A 146 -1.71 -9.48 11.64
C LEU A 146 -1.95 -10.38 10.43
N PHE A 147 -2.70 -11.47 10.57
CA PHE A 147 -2.92 -12.39 9.46
C PHE A 147 -3.69 -11.70 8.32
N ILE A 148 -3.20 -11.86 7.10
CA ILE A 148 -3.84 -11.41 5.86
C ILE A 148 -4.04 -12.65 5.00
N SER A 149 -5.28 -12.94 4.62
CA SER A 149 -5.53 -14.06 3.72
C SER A 149 -4.99 -13.77 2.31
N PRO A 150 -4.56 -14.79 1.53
CA PRO A 150 -4.09 -14.58 0.16
C PRO A 150 -5.12 -13.85 -0.73
N GLN A 151 -6.41 -14.11 -0.52
CA GLN A 151 -7.48 -13.45 -1.25
C GLN A 151 -7.61 -11.96 -0.87
N GLU A 152 -7.52 -11.64 0.42
CA GLU A 152 -7.55 -10.27 0.91
C GLU A 152 -6.35 -9.47 0.37
N PHE A 153 -5.15 -10.06 0.45
CA PHE A 153 -3.93 -9.47 -0.09
C PHE A 153 -4.04 -9.22 -1.59
N SER A 154 -4.45 -10.23 -2.37
CA SER A 154 -4.63 -10.11 -3.83
C SER A 154 -5.65 -9.03 -4.21
N ASN A 155 -6.78 -8.96 -3.49
CA ASN A 155 -7.79 -7.93 -3.69
C ASN A 155 -7.25 -6.52 -3.42
N PHE A 156 -6.46 -6.37 -2.34
CA PHE A 156 -5.85 -5.10 -1.99
C PHE A 156 -4.79 -4.67 -3.01
N VAL A 157 -3.92 -5.59 -3.41
CA VAL A 157 -2.91 -5.35 -4.46
C VAL A 157 -3.59 -4.90 -5.76
N ASN A 158 -4.61 -5.64 -6.24
CA ASN A 158 -5.32 -5.27 -7.47
C ASN A 158 -5.98 -3.87 -7.35
N LYS A 159 -6.47 -3.49 -6.17
CA LYS A 159 -7.00 -2.14 -5.90
C LYS A 159 -5.90 -1.08 -6.05
N ILE A 160 -4.73 -1.28 -5.44
CA ILE A 160 -3.61 -0.34 -5.52
C ILE A 160 -3.07 -0.27 -6.96
N GLU A 161 -2.87 -1.40 -7.63
CA GLU A 161 -2.42 -1.46 -9.03
C GLU A 161 -3.39 -0.69 -9.95
N SER A 162 -4.70 -0.84 -9.74
CA SER A 162 -5.72 -0.08 -10.50
C SER A 162 -5.64 1.42 -10.24
N GLN A 163 -5.44 1.83 -8.99
CA GLN A 163 -5.27 3.24 -8.64
C GLN A 163 -4.01 3.84 -9.29
N VAL A 164 -2.88 3.12 -9.24
CA VAL A 164 -1.64 3.52 -9.91
C VAL A 164 -1.87 3.67 -11.42
N ALA A 165 -2.51 2.68 -12.06
CA ALA A 165 -2.81 2.68 -13.49
C ALA A 165 -3.66 3.89 -13.90
N VAL A 166 -4.74 4.19 -13.17
CA VAL A 166 -5.59 5.37 -13.44
C VAL A 166 -4.81 6.66 -13.22
N THR A 167 -4.16 6.82 -12.07
CA THR A 167 -3.48 8.08 -11.72
C THR A 167 -2.36 8.40 -12.71
N LYS A 168 -1.53 7.41 -13.08
CA LYS A 168 -0.45 7.60 -14.06
C LYS A 168 -0.97 7.70 -15.49
N GLY A 169 -2.01 6.95 -15.84
CA GLY A 169 -2.66 7.06 -17.14
C GLY A 169 -3.22 8.46 -17.39
N LEU A 170 -3.92 9.02 -16.40
CA LEU A 170 -4.48 10.37 -16.47
C LEU A 170 -3.40 11.45 -16.49
N SER A 171 -2.36 11.34 -15.64
CA SER A 171 -1.29 12.36 -15.63
C SER A 171 -0.49 12.38 -16.94
N ARG A 172 -0.34 11.23 -17.58
CA ARG A 172 0.34 11.06 -18.87
C ARG A 172 -0.56 11.38 -20.08
N GLY A 173 -1.89 11.28 -19.92
CA GLY A 173 -2.88 11.47 -20.98
C GLY A 173 -3.16 10.23 -21.83
N TRP A 174 -2.61 9.06 -21.50
CA TRP A 174 -2.87 7.79 -22.19
C TRP A 174 -2.59 6.59 -21.28
N LEU A 175 -3.26 5.45 -21.54
CA LEU A 175 -3.10 4.18 -20.81
C LEU A 175 -2.20 3.20 -21.59
N THR A 176 -1.27 2.53 -20.90
CA THR A 176 -0.49 1.42 -21.49
C THR A 176 -1.31 0.15 -21.58
N TYR A 177 -0.82 -0.84 -22.33
CA TYR A 177 -1.39 -2.19 -22.32
C TYR A 177 -1.51 -2.77 -20.90
N SER A 178 -0.46 -2.63 -20.08
CA SER A 178 -0.47 -3.12 -18.69
C SER A 178 -1.46 -2.37 -17.81
N ASP A 179 -1.64 -1.06 -18.03
CA ASP A 179 -2.66 -0.29 -17.31
C ASP A 179 -4.06 -0.83 -17.64
N VAL A 180 -4.35 -1.03 -18.93
CA VAL A 180 -5.65 -1.57 -19.39
C VAL A 180 -5.88 -2.99 -18.86
N GLU A 181 -4.89 -3.87 -18.97
CA GLU A 181 -4.96 -5.24 -18.45
C GLU A 181 -5.25 -5.26 -16.94
N THR A 182 -4.57 -4.40 -16.17
CA THR A 182 -4.79 -4.26 -14.72
C THR A 182 -6.23 -3.83 -14.41
N LEU A 183 -6.75 -2.85 -15.15
CA LEU A 183 -8.10 -2.34 -14.94
C LEU A 183 -9.18 -3.37 -15.33
N LEU A 184 -9.01 -4.07 -16.45
CA LEU A 184 -9.94 -5.10 -16.89
C LEU A 184 -9.99 -6.29 -15.92
N ASN A 185 -8.88 -6.62 -15.27
CA ASN A 185 -8.81 -7.70 -14.29
C ASN A 185 -9.37 -7.31 -12.91
N ASN A 186 -9.72 -6.04 -12.70
CA ASN A 186 -10.36 -5.59 -11.47
C ASN A 186 -11.87 -5.84 -11.51
N LYS A 187 -12.30 -6.96 -10.89
CA LYS A 187 -13.71 -7.37 -10.85
C LYS A 187 -14.65 -6.26 -10.34
N LYS A 188 -14.27 -5.54 -9.28
CA LYS A 188 -15.09 -4.45 -8.72
C LYS A 188 -15.27 -3.30 -9.72
N LEU A 189 -14.21 -2.98 -10.46
CA LEU A 189 -14.30 -1.97 -11.52
C LEU A 189 -15.23 -2.44 -12.64
N MET A 190 -15.08 -3.69 -13.08
CA MET A 190 -15.91 -4.25 -14.14
C MET A 190 -17.39 -4.34 -13.74
N GLU A 191 -17.68 -4.72 -12.50
CA GLU A 191 -19.04 -4.69 -11.94
C GLU A 191 -19.62 -3.27 -11.96
N SER A 192 -18.84 -2.28 -11.51
CA SER A 192 -19.25 -0.87 -11.51
C SER A 192 -19.50 -0.34 -12.93
N LEU A 193 -18.65 -0.69 -13.89
CA LEU A 193 -18.82 -0.31 -15.30
C LEU A 193 -20.05 -0.97 -15.91
N SER A 194 -20.33 -2.24 -15.59
CA SER A 194 -21.53 -2.92 -16.06
C SER A 194 -22.82 -2.30 -15.52
N ALA A 195 -22.82 -1.89 -14.24
CA ALA A 195 -23.94 -1.19 -13.63
C ALA A 195 -24.18 0.17 -14.30
N LEU A 196 -23.12 0.96 -14.50
CA LEU A 196 -23.22 2.24 -15.19
C LEU A 196 -23.70 2.09 -16.64
N ALA A 197 -23.21 1.07 -17.36
CA ALA A 197 -23.66 0.80 -18.72
C ALA A 197 -25.16 0.46 -18.76
N TYR A 198 -25.63 -0.34 -17.80
CA TYR A 198 -27.04 -0.68 -17.66
C TYR A 198 -27.90 0.56 -17.35
N ASP A 199 -27.44 1.41 -16.42
CA ASP A 199 -28.14 2.66 -16.06
C ASP A 199 -28.21 3.65 -17.24
N LEU A 200 -27.12 3.78 -18.01
CA LEU A 200 -27.11 4.64 -19.19
C LEU A 200 -28.06 4.15 -20.29
N LEU A 201 -28.20 2.83 -20.46
CA LEU A 201 -29.18 2.25 -21.39
C LEU A 201 -30.62 2.56 -20.92
N ASN A 202 -30.92 2.38 -19.64
CA ASN A 202 -32.25 2.67 -19.09
C ASN A 202 -32.64 4.16 -19.17
N VAL A 203 -31.69 5.07 -18.92
CA VAL A 203 -31.90 6.51 -19.05
C VAL A 203 -32.16 6.88 -20.52
N ARG A 204 -31.43 6.27 -21.47
CA ARG A 204 -31.66 6.48 -22.89
C ARG A 204 -33.06 6.03 -23.31
N ASP A 205 -33.50 4.85 -22.88
CA ASP A 205 -34.82 4.33 -23.22
C ASP A 205 -35.96 5.17 -22.60
N SER A 206 -35.72 5.76 -21.43
CA SER A 206 -36.69 6.64 -20.75
C SER A 206 -36.76 8.06 -21.34
N CYS A 207 -35.66 8.57 -21.93
CA CYS A 207 -35.60 9.92 -22.53
C CYS A 207 -36.00 9.96 -24.01
N PHE A 208 -36.00 8.82 -24.71
CA PHE A 208 -36.31 8.72 -26.14
C PHE A 208 -37.55 7.85 -26.46
N GLY A 209 -38.32 7.46 -25.45
CA GLY A 209 -39.64 6.81 -25.59
C GLY A 209 -40.80 7.70 -25.16
#